data_AF-A0A959TFM5-F1
#
_entry.id   AF-A0A959TFM5-F1
#
_cell.length_a   1.000
_cell.length_b   1.000
_cell.length_c   1.000
_cell.angle_alpha   90.00
_cell.angle_beta   90.00
_cell.angle_gamma   90.00
#
_symmetry.space_group_name_H-M   'P 1'
#
loop_
_entity.id
_entity.type
_entity.pdbx_description
1 polymer ?
#
loop_
_entity_poly.entity_id
_entity_poly.type
_entity_poly.pdbx_seq_one_letter_code
_entity_poly.pdbx_strand_id
1 'polypeptide(L)'
;MKAAVYTRYGSPEVLSIAQVERPEPKDNEVRIRIHATTVTSGDVRLRKADPFVMRFLFGLFKPKAPILGHEVAGVVDAVGSKVTQFKVGDRV
;
A
#
# COMPACT_ATOMS: atom_id res chain seq x y z
N MET A 1 -3.19 -11.89 2.93
CA MET A 1 -2.40 -11.71 1.68
C MET A 1 -0.93 -11.55 2.01
N LYS A 2 -0.02 -11.77 1.05
CA LYS A 2 1.40 -11.42 1.22
C LYS A 2 1.59 -9.92 0.91
N ALA A 3 2.41 -9.24 1.69
CA ALA A 3 2.78 -7.85 1.45
C ALA A 3 4.23 -7.58 1.85
N ALA A 4 4.89 -6.63 1.18
CA ALA A 4 6.15 -6.07 1.64
C ALA A 4 5.87 -5.06 2.74
N VAL A 5 6.39 -5.32 3.94
CA VAL A 5 6.13 -4.53 5.14
C VAL A 5 7.40 -3.92 5.70
N TYR A 6 7.28 -2.76 6.34
CA TYR A 6 8.33 -2.14 7.14
C TYR A 6 7.72 -1.56 8.42
N THR A 7 8.35 -1.84 9.56
CA THR A 7 7.87 -1.38 10.89
C THR A 7 8.78 -0.34 11.54
N ARG A 8 9.91 -0.05 10.89
CA ARG A 8 10.87 0.99 11.28
C ARG A 8 11.44 1.66 10.04
N TYR A 9 11.86 2.91 10.17
CA TYR A 9 12.59 3.61 9.12
C TYR A 9 14.01 3.07 8.98
N GLY A 10 14.58 3.12 7.77
CA GLY A 10 15.99 2.71 7.58
C GLY A 10 16.45 2.58 6.14
N SER A 11 17.38 1.65 5.89
CA SER A 11 17.82 1.18 4.55
C SER A 11 16.86 0.11 4.00
N PRO A 12 16.98 -0.34 2.73
CA PRO A 12 16.07 -1.33 2.17
C PRO A 12 15.88 -2.60 3.01
N GLU A 13 16.87 -2.97 3.83
CA GLU A 13 16.86 -4.11 4.76
C GLU A 13 15.78 -4.06 5.85
N VAL A 14 15.08 -2.93 6.01
CA VAL A 14 13.92 -2.86 6.93
C VAL A 14 12.65 -3.50 6.33
N LEU A 15 12.67 -3.82 5.03
CA LEU A 15 11.55 -4.46 4.35
C LEU A 15 11.60 -5.97 4.54
N SER A 16 10.45 -6.57 4.78
CA SER A 16 10.27 -8.03 4.76
C SER A 16 8.94 -8.40 4.12
N ILE A 17 8.84 -9.63 3.61
CA ILE A 17 7.55 -10.16 3.15
C ILE A 17 6.84 -10.79 4.34
N ALA A 18 5.62 -10.33 4.62
CA ALA A 18 4.79 -10.86 5.70
C ALA A 18 3.41 -11.27 5.21
N GLN A 19 2.79 -12.18 5.94
CA GLN A 19 1.37 -12.49 5.80
C GLN A 19 0.56 -11.46 6.59
N VAL A 20 -0.33 -10.74 5.93
CA VAL A 20 -1.21 -9.73 6.54
C VAL A 20 -2.66 -10.07 6.25
N GLU A 21 -3.59 -9.48 7.01
CA GLU A 21 -5.01 -9.60 6.72
C GLU A 21 -5.32 -9.05 5.33
N ARG A 22 -6.25 -9.70 4.62
CA ARG A 22 -6.73 -9.19 3.34
C ARG A 22 -7.74 -8.08 3.67
N PRO A 23 -7.57 -6.85 3.15
CA PRO A 23 -8.55 -5.79 3.42
C PRO A 23 -9.88 -6.16 2.76
N GLU A 24 -10.99 -5.80 3.39
CA GLU A 24 -12.32 -5.84 2.77
C GLU A 24 -12.74 -4.41 2.41
N PRO A 25 -13.20 -4.15 1.17
CA PRO A 25 -13.52 -2.79 0.75
C PRO A 25 -14.75 -2.26 1.50
N LYS A 26 -14.72 -0.98 1.87
CA LYS A 26 -15.92 -0.26 2.34
C LYS A 26 -16.91 -0.04 1.20
N ASP A 27 -18.10 0.46 1.53
CA ASP A 27 -19.19 0.74 0.60
C ASP A 27 -18.75 1.49 -0.68
N ASN A 28 -17.82 2.44 -0.59
CA ASN A 28 -17.37 3.29 -1.69
C ASN A 28 -15.96 2.96 -2.20
N GLU A 29 -15.40 1.80 -1.83
CA GLU A 29 -14.06 1.37 -2.19
C GLU A 29 -14.11 0.17 -3.14
N VAL A 30 -13.05 0.00 -3.92
CA VAL A 30 -12.78 -1.24 -4.66
C VAL A 30 -11.57 -1.93 -4.08
N ARG A 31 -11.54 -3.26 -4.11
CA ARG A 31 -10.34 -4.03 -3.84
C ARG A 31 -9.77 -4.54 -5.15
N ILE A 32 -8.46 -4.36 -5.29
CA ILE A 32 -7.70 -4.74 -6.47
C ILE A 32 -6.79 -5.88 -6.10
N ARG A 33 -6.88 -6.98 -6.85
CA ARG A 33 -5.85 -8.02 -6.85
C ARG A 33 -4.70 -7.55 -7.73
N ILE A 34 -3.67 -7.03 -7.07
CA ILE A 34 -2.48 -6.46 -7.70
C ILE A 34 -1.70 -7.57 -8.44
N HIS A 35 -1.36 -7.34 -9.71
CA HIS A 35 -0.45 -8.18 -10.50
C HIS A 35 0.94 -7.56 -10.59
N ALA A 36 1.00 -6.24 -10.71
CA ALA A 36 2.23 -5.47 -10.77
C ALA A 36 2.09 -4.15 -10.01
N THR A 37 3.21 -3.65 -9.53
CA THR A 37 3.35 -2.33 -8.88
C THR A 37 4.78 -1.84 -9.12
N THR A 38 5.01 -0.56 -8.92
CA THR A 38 6.31 0.07 -9.14
C THR A 38 7.02 0.38 -7.82
N VAL A 39 8.34 0.47 -7.86
CA VAL A 39 9.13 1.10 -6.78
C VAL A 39 9.53 2.49 -7.24
N THR A 40 9.06 3.50 -6.52
CA THR A 40 9.29 4.91 -6.84
C THR A 40 10.26 5.56 -5.86
N SER A 41 10.77 6.75 -6.21
CA SER A 41 11.54 7.57 -5.26
C SER A 41 10.73 7.97 -4.02
N GLY A 42 9.39 8.03 -4.14
CA GLY A 42 8.49 8.26 -3.01
C GLY A 42 8.56 7.14 -1.98
N ASP A 43 8.55 5.88 -2.43
CA ASP A 43 8.65 4.72 -1.55
C ASP A 43 9.98 4.72 -0.79
N VAL A 44 11.09 5.08 -1.46
CA VAL A 44 12.40 5.22 -0.82
C VAL A 44 12.40 6.29 0.27
N ARG A 45 11.85 7.48 -0.03
CA ARG A 45 11.76 8.61 0.90
C ARG A 45 10.87 8.29 2.10
N LEU A 46 9.73 7.64 1.90
CA LEU A 46 8.82 7.23 2.98
C LEU A 46 9.42 6.11 3.84
N ARG A 47 10.07 5.12 3.22
CA ARG A 47 10.75 4.02 3.91
C ARG A 47 11.91 4.52 4.78
N LYS A 48 12.68 5.48 4.29
CA LYS A 48 13.82 6.08 5.00
C LYS A 48 13.41 7.21 5.96
N ALA A 49 12.23 7.80 5.75
CA ALA A 49 11.83 9.09 6.30
C ALA A 49 12.85 10.20 5.98
N ASP A 50 13.07 10.42 4.68
CA ASP A 50 14.03 11.38 4.14
C ASP A 50 13.31 12.36 3.20
N PRO A 51 13.26 13.67 3.52
CA PRO A 51 13.88 14.34 4.69
C PRO A 51 13.19 14.01 6.02
N PHE A 52 13.89 14.25 7.15
CA PHE A 52 13.41 13.95 8.51
C PHE A 52 12.01 14.50 8.80
N VAL A 53 11.65 15.65 8.21
CA VAL A 53 10.33 16.28 8.37
C VAL A 53 9.17 15.38 7.94
N MET A 54 9.40 14.39 7.07
CA MET A 54 8.40 13.39 6.67
C MET A 54 7.83 12.62 7.89
N ARG A 55 8.62 12.48 8.96
CA ARG A 55 8.18 11.81 10.21
C ARG A 55 6.99 12.51 10.87
N PHE A 56 6.84 13.82 10.72
CA PHE A 56 5.69 14.54 11.30
C PHE A 56 4.36 14.13 10.63
N LEU A 57 4.39 13.80 9.34
CA LEU A 57 3.21 13.38 8.58
C LEU A 57 3.00 11.85 8.67
N PHE A 58 4.06 11.08 8.46
CA PHE A 58 4.00 9.63 8.25
C PHE A 58 4.35 8.81 9.49
N GLY A 59 4.62 9.45 10.63
CA GLY A 59 4.82 8.81 11.94
C GLY A 59 6.16 9.17 12.57
N LEU A 60 6.14 9.73 13.78
CA LEU A 60 7.32 10.36 14.37
C LEU A 60 8.46 9.35 14.63
N PHE A 61 8.11 8.22 15.27
CA PHE A 61 9.08 7.19 15.66
C PHE A 61 9.12 6.02 14.69
N LYS A 62 7.97 5.63 14.17
CA LYS A 62 7.79 4.52 13.22
C LYS A 62 6.74 4.87 12.17
N PRO A 63 6.75 4.21 11.01
CA PRO A 63 5.73 4.41 9.98
C PRO A 63 4.32 4.16 10.52
N LYS A 64 3.37 5.04 10.19
CA LYS A 64 1.94 4.84 10.45
C LYS A 64 1.34 3.75 9.57
N ALA A 65 1.76 3.72 8.30
CA ALA A 65 1.34 2.72 7.32
C ALA A 65 2.51 1.76 7.06
N PRO A 66 2.38 0.46 7.36
CA PRO A 66 3.49 -0.49 7.25
C PRO A 66 3.68 -1.04 5.83
N ILE A 67 2.80 -0.74 4.87
CA ILE A 67 2.84 -1.21 3.48
C ILE A 67 2.99 0.01 2.57
N LEU A 68 3.95 -0.05 1.64
CA LEU A 68 4.22 0.98 0.63
C LEU A 68 3.55 0.65 -0.70
N GLY A 69 3.59 1.59 -1.65
CA GLY A 69 3.04 1.45 -2.99
C GLY A 69 2.03 2.56 -3.31
N HIS A 70 2.19 3.18 -4.47
CA HIS A 70 1.33 4.28 -4.95
C HIS A 70 0.69 3.98 -6.30
N GLU A 71 1.32 3.11 -7.10
CA GLU A 71 0.89 2.76 -8.45
C GLU A 71 0.67 1.26 -8.51
N VAL A 72 -0.39 0.82 -9.17
CA VAL A 72 -0.74 -0.60 -9.29
C VAL A 72 -1.28 -0.88 -10.67
N ALA A 73 -1.13 -2.12 -11.11
CA ALA A 73 -1.88 -2.70 -12.22
C ALA A 73 -2.41 -4.08 -11.79
N GLY A 74 -3.68 -4.35 -12.06
CA GLY A 74 -4.31 -5.58 -11.63
C GLY A 74 -5.76 -5.70 -12.10
N VAL A 75 -6.56 -6.37 -11.28
CA VAL A 75 -7.98 -6.59 -11.55
C VAL A 75 -8.80 -6.30 -10.29
N VAL A 76 -9.97 -5.71 -10.46
CA VAL A 76 -10.94 -5.55 -9.37
C VAL A 76 -11.44 -6.94 -8.94
N ASP A 77 -11.22 -7.30 -7.68
CA ASP A 77 -11.61 -8.60 -7.12
C ASP A 77 -12.75 -8.52 -6.10
N ALA A 78 -13.06 -7.33 -5.60
CA ALA A 78 -14.25 -7.03 -4.81
C ALA A 78 -14.64 -5.54 -4.95
N VAL A 79 -15.93 -5.25 -4.79
CA VAL A 79 -16.48 -3.88 -4.86
C VAL A 79 -17.38 -3.62 -3.66
N GLY A 80 -17.33 -2.39 -3.14
CA GLY A 80 -18.28 -1.91 -2.15
C GLY A 80 -19.69 -1.74 -2.70
N SER A 81 -20.67 -1.76 -1.81
CA SER A 81 -22.11 -1.72 -2.13
C SER A 81 -22.57 -0.46 -2.89
N LYS A 82 -21.84 0.65 -2.78
CA LYS A 82 -22.15 1.95 -3.40
C LYS A 82 -21.28 2.25 -4.62
N VAL A 83 -20.39 1.34 -5.03
CA VAL A 83 -19.56 1.50 -6.23
C VAL A 83 -20.40 1.21 -7.47
N THR A 84 -20.43 2.17 -8.40
CA THR A 84 -21.19 2.04 -9.66
C THR A 84 -20.32 2.08 -10.91
N GLN A 85 -19.09 2.60 -10.81
CA GLN A 85 -18.20 2.82 -11.95
C GLN A 85 -17.32 1.61 -12.30
N PHE A 86 -17.13 0.68 -11.35
CA PHE A 86 -16.27 -0.49 -11.50
C PHE A 86 -17.04 -1.76 -11.15
N LYS A 87 -16.67 -2.87 -11.78
CA LYS A 87 -17.18 -4.21 -11.46
C LYS A 87 -16.03 -5.20 -11.28
N VAL A 88 -16.33 -6.30 -10.57
CA VAL A 88 -15.39 -7.41 -10.42
C VAL A 88 -14.98 -7.93 -11.81
N GLY A 89 -13.68 -8.10 -12.01
CA GLY A 89 -13.07 -8.52 -13.27
C GLY A 89 -12.53 -7.38 -14.14
N ASP A 90 -12.87 -6.12 -13.85
CA ASP A 90 -12.29 -4.98 -14.57
C ASP A 90 -10.78 -4.90 -14.38
N ARG A 91 -10.07 -4.54 -15.45
CA ARG A 91 -8.63 -4.28 -15.43
C ARG A 91 -8.40 -2.81 -15.08
N VAL A 92 -7.55 -2.58 -14.09
CA VAL A 92 -7.24 -1.26 -13.53
C VAL A 92 -5.76 -1.14 -13.21
#